data_AF-A0A7S1KJB9-F1
#
_entry.id   AF-A0A7S1KJB9-F1
#
_cell.length_a   1.000
_cell.length_b   1.000
_cell.length_c   1.000
_cell.angle_alpha   90.00
_cell.angle_beta   90.00
_cell.angle_gamma   90.00
#
_symmetry.space_group_name_H-M   'P 1'
#
loop_
_entity.id
_entity.type
_entity.pdbx_description
1 polymer ?
#
loop_
_entity_poly.entity_id
_entity_poly.type
_entity_poly.pdbx_seq_one_letter_code
_entity_poly.pdbx_strand_id
1 'polypeptide(L)'
;SDAADALVMASESPDVRKADQPSPTSDEDSQPQHQSFLLLHNIGKRSNWGSLLRSASAFGVSEVLVVGERKLKTFGNQGTLPHLQFRYFNTLEAAVEWLHARDITLIGV
;
A
#
# COMPACT_ATOMS: atom_id res chain seq x y z
N SER A 1 40.28 -53.27 34.52
CA SER A 1 39.62 -52.41 35.51
C SER A 1 40.16 -51.02 35.27
N ASP A 2 39.28 -50.05 34.96
CA ASP A 2 39.62 -48.76 34.31
C ASP A 2 40.34 -48.94 32.94
N ALA A 3 40.42 -47.95 32.03
CA ALA A 3 39.55 -46.81 31.73
C ALA A 3 39.85 -46.41 30.25
N ALA A 4 38.98 -45.77 29.48
CA ALA A 4 37.62 -45.29 29.76
C ALA A 4 36.62 -45.75 28.67
N ASP A 5 35.54 -45.00 28.46
CA ASP A 5 34.29 -45.38 27.80
C ASP A 5 33.68 -44.19 27.02
N ALA A 6 32.82 -44.51 26.06
CA ALA A 6 31.77 -43.69 25.43
C ALA A 6 32.01 -42.18 25.13
N LEU A 7 32.25 -41.89 23.84
CA LEU A 7 31.91 -40.63 23.18
C LEU A 7 30.37 -40.43 23.21
N VAL A 8 29.85 -39.68 24.19
CA VAL A 8 28.42 -39.32 24.24
C VAL A 8 28.18 -38.08 23.38
N MET A 9 27.52 -38.29 22.24
CA MET A 9 26.96 -37.22 21.42
C MET A 9 25.85 -36.50 22.20
N ALA A 10 25.98 -35.19 22.41
CA ALA A 10 24.89 -34.37 22.92
C ALA A 10 23.81 -34.23 21.85
N SER A 11 22.60 -34.74 22.15
CA SER A 11 21.42 -34.58 21.33
C SER A 11 20.73 -33.25 21.65
N GLU A 12 20.64 -32.35 20.67
CA GLU A 12 19.63 -31.28 20.67
C GLU A 12 18.78 -31.37 19.40
N SER A 13 17.47 -31.27 19.59
CA SER A 13 16.45 -31.57 18.59
C SER A 13 16.28 -30.46 17.56
N PRO A 14 15.84 -30.75 16.32
CA PRO A 14 15.48 -29.71 15.35
C PRO A 14 14.24 -28.95 15.82
N ASP A 15 14.36 -27.62 16.02
CA ASP A 15 13.21 -26.76 16.31
C ASP A 15 12.35 -26.57 15.07
N VAL A 16 11.22 -27.27 15.04
CA VAL A 16 10.22 -27.20 13.96
C VAL A 16 9.33 -25.97 14.19
N ARG A 17 9.82 -24.79 13.78
CA ARG A 17 9.01 -23.57 13.65
C ARG A 17 9.05 -23.02 12.23
N LYS A 18 8.31 -23.72 11.38
CA LYS A 18 7.91 -23.29 10.04
C LYS A 18 7.07 -22.00 10.14
N ALA A 19 7.51 -20.93 9.49
CA ALA A 19 6.68 -19.76 9.17
C ALA A 19 7.16 -19.19 7.83
N ASP A 20 6.27 -19.22 6.83
CA ASP A 20 6.56 -18.98 5.42
C ASP A 20 7.33 -17.67 5.16
N GLN A 21 8.57 -17.79 4.68
CA GLN A 21 9.03 -16.88 3.64
C GLN A 21 8.72 -17.52 2.29
N PRO A 22 7.80 -16.98 1.49
CA PRO A 22 7.72 -17.37 0.08
C PRO A 22 9.02 -16.94 -0.60
N SER A 23 9.82 -17.94 -0.98
CA SER A 23 10.94 -17.74 -1.89
C SER A 23 10.44 -17.17 -3.22
N PRO A 24 11.13 -16.20 -3.84
CA PRO A 24 10.74 -15.67 -5.15
C PRO A 24 11.05 -16.71 -6.24
N THR A 25 10.11 -17.63 -6.47
CA THR A 25 10.20 -18.67 -7.48
C THR A 25 9.25 -18.35 -8.64
N SER A 26 9.85 -18.08 -9.80
CA SER A 26 9.25 -18.12 -11.15
C SER A 26 8.24 -17.01 -11.50
N ASP A 27 8.47 -16.38 -12.67
CA ASP A 27 7.74 -15.22 -13.19
C ASP A 27 6.30 -15.48 -13.70
N GLU A 28 5.58 -16.47 -13.14
CA GLU A 28 4.31 -16.97 -13.67
C GLU A 28 3.13 -16.82 -12.69
N ASP A 29 2.75 -15.59 -12.33
CA ASP A 29 1.33 -15.20 -12.08
C ASP A 29 1.17 -13.67 -11.81
N SER A 30 1.82 -12.83 -12.63
CA SER A 30 1.60 -11.37 -12.58
C SER A 30 0.26 -10.97 -13.22
N GLN A 31 -0.85 -11.38 -12.58
CA GLN A 31 -2.19 -10.89 -12.90
C GLN A 31 -2.18 -9.36 -12.89
N PRO A 32 -2.76 -8.68 -13.90
CA PRO A 32 -2.68 -7.23 -14.02
C PRO A 32 -3.32 -6.58 -12.79
N GLN A 33 -2.51 -5.97 -11.94
CA GLN A 33 -2.95 -5.41 -10.67
C GLN A 33 -3.86 -4.21 -10.94
N HIS A 34 -5.17 -4.44 -10.86
CA HIS A 34 -6.19 -3.44 -11.18
C HIS A 34 -6.00 -2.17 -10.34
N GLN A 35 -5.62 -1.08 -11.01
CA GLN A 35 -5.40 0.21 -10.36
C GLN A 35 -6.72 0.95 -10.20
N SER A 36 -6.98 1.46 -9.00
CA SER A 36 -8.14 2.30 -8.71
C SER A 36 -7.70 3.63 -8.11
N PHE A 37 -8.42 4.70 -8.46
CA PHE A 37 -8.04 6.07 -8.16
C PHE A 37 -9.19 6.80 -7.46
N LEU A 38 -8.86 7.66 -6.50
CA LEU A 38 -9.83 8.55 -5.87
C LEU A 38 -9.49 10.00 -6.19
N LEU A 39 -10.32 10.67 -6.99
CA LEU A 39 -10.19 12.09 -7.27
C LEU A 39 -10.96 12.93 -6.24
N LEU A 40 -10.26 13.85 -5.58
CA LEU A 40 -10.80 14.74 -4.55
C LEU A 40 -10.63 16.20 -4.98
N HIS A 41 -11.73 16.80 -5.42
CA HIS A 41 -11.79 18.20 -5.83
C HIS A 41 -12.33 19.09 -4.69
N ASN A 42 -11.64 20.19 -4.38
CA ASN A 42 -12.11 21.27 -3.51
C ASN A 42 -12.65 20.85 -2.11
N ILE A 43 -12.03 19.85 -1.47
CA ILE A 43 -12.47 19.36 -0.14
C ILE A 43 -12.15 20.40 0.96
N GLY A 44 -13.14 21.22 1.30
CA GLY A 44 -12.97 22.37 2.19
C GLY A 44 -12.65 22.06 3.66
N LYS A 45 -13.12 20.93 4.21
CA LYS A 45 -12.94 20.55 5.64
C LYS A 45 -11.87 19.48 5.81
N ARG A 46 -10.88 19.74 6.68
CA ARG A 46 -9.78 18.80 6.99
C ARG A 46 -10.26 17.46 7.57
N SER A 47 -11.33 17.46 8.37
CA SER A 47 -11.93 16.25 8.95
C SER A 47 -12.36 15.24 7.88
N ASN A 48 -12.86 15.71 6.74
CA ASN A 48 -13.39 14.86 5.68
C ASN A 48 -12.29 14.02 5.03
N TRP A 49 -11.08 14.58 4.92
CA TRP A 49 -9.91 13.88 4.39
C TRP A 49 -9.56 12.62 5.19
N GLY A 50 -9.59 12.67 6.53
CA GLY A 50 -9.27 11.52 7.37
C GLY A 50 -10.20 10.33 7.10
N SER A 51 -11.50 10.58 6.96
CA SER A 51 -12.49 9.57 6.62
C SER A 51 -12.35 9.07 5.17
N LEU A 52 -12.21 9.98 4.20
CA LEU A 52 -12.03 9.64 2.78
C LEU A 52 -10.80 8.76 2.55
N LEU A 53 -9.66 9.11 3.17
CA LEU A 53 -8.42 8.34 3.01
C LEU A 53 -8.46 6.99 3.72
N ARG A 54 -9.18 6.88 4.85
CA ARG A 54 -9.42 5.58 5.49
C ARG A 54 -10.24 4.67 4.57
N SER A 55 -11.32 5.18 3.99
CA SER A 55 -12.14 4.42 3.03
C SER A 55 -11.35 4.06 1.78
N ALA A 56 -10.60 5.01 1.20
CA ALA A 56 -9.74 4.76 0.03
C ALA A 56 -8.74 3.63 0.28
N SER A 57 -8.07 3.63 1.44
CA SER A 57 -7.15 2.56 1.83
C SER A 57 -7.87 1.21 2.03
N ALA A 58 -9.10 1.21 2.53
CA ALA A 58 -9.90 -0.02 2.70
C ALA A 58 -10.42 -0.59 1.38
N PHE A 59 -10.61 0.25 0.35
CA PHE A 59 -11.01 -0.16 -1.00
C PHE A 59 -9.85 -0.49 -1.93
N GLY A 60 -8.59 -0.45 -1.47
CA GLY A 60 -7.43 -0.73 -2.31
C GLY A 60 -7.13 0.35 -3.35
N VAL A 61 -7.50 1.61 -3.09
CA VAL A 61 -7.13 2.75 -3.94
C VAL A 61 -5.61 2.83 -4.03
N SER A 62 -5.10 2.89 -5.26
CA SER A 62 -3.67 2.91 -5.57
C SER A 62 -3.08 4.32 -5.43
N GLU A 63 -3.82 5.34 -5.87
CA GLU A 63 -3.40 6.75 -5.80
C GLU A 63 -4.60 7.70 -5.61
N VAL A 64 -4.41 8.73 -4.80
CA VAL A 64 -5.39 9.80 -4.53
C VAL A 64 -5.00 11.04 -5.32
N LEU A 65 -5.90 11.49 -6.21
CA LEU A 65 -5.71 12.65 -7.07
C LEU A 65 -6.36 13.87 -6.41
N VAL A 66 -5.55 14.79 -5.89
CA VAL A 66 -6.01 15.99 -5.19
C VAL A 66 -6.06 17.16 -6.15
N VAL A 67 -7.25 17.74 -6.34
CA VAL A 67 -7.47 18.86 -7.25
C VAL A 67 -7.79 20.14 -6.49
N GLY A 68 -7.00 21.18 -6.75
CA GLY A 68 -7.24 22.55 -6.31
C GLY A 68 -6.08 23.14 -5.51
N GLU A 69 -6.23 24.42 -5.17
CA GLU A 69 -5.14 25.28 -4.65
C GLU A 69 -4.61 24.87 -3.25
N ARG A 70 -5.41 24.12 -2.48
CA ARG A 70 -5.02 23.62 -1.15
C ARG A 70 -4.24 22.32 -1.25
N LYS A 71 -2.93 22.42 -1.52
CA LYS A 71 -1.97 21.33 -1.23
C LYS A 71 -2.16 20.89 0.22
N LEU A 72 -2.38 19.60 0.45
CA LEU A 72 -2.51 19.05 1.78
C LEU A 72 -1.21 19.27 2.56
N LYS A 73 -1.30 20.03 3.65
CA LYS A 73 -0.28 19.98 4.70
C LYS A 73 -0.50 18.68 5.48
N THR A 74 0.06 17.57 4.96
CA THR A 74 0.00 16.21 5.51
C THR A 74 0.81 16.07 6.80
N PHE A 75 0.48 16.87 7.82
CA PHE A 75 1.04 16.77 9.17
C PHE A 75 0.09 15.99 10.09
N GLY A 76 0.45 14.77 10.47
CA GLY A 76 -0.16 14.07 11.61
C GLY A 76 -1.31 13.11 11.29
N ASN A 77 -1.12 12.20 10.34
CA ASN A 77 -1.70 10.86 10.52
C ASN A 77 -0.67 10.04 11.33
N GLN A 78 -1.10 9.45 12.44
CA GLN A 78 -0.25 8.63 13.31
C GLN A 78 0.05 7.28 12.65
N GLY A 79 0.99 7.27 11.70
CA GLY A 79 1.47 6.07 11.00
C GLY A 79 0.45 5.36 10.08
N THR A 80 -0.77 5.87 9.94
CA THR A 80 -1.91 5.12 9.35
C THR A 80 -2.09 5.28 7.82
N LEU A 81 -1.10 5.82 7.10
CA LEU A 81 -1.17 6.02 5.62
C LEU A 81 0.09 5.51 4.86
N PRO A 82 0.70 4.35 5.18
CA PRO A 82 1.94 3.92 4.53
C PRO A 82 1.79 3.51 3.05
N HIS A 83 0.57 3.45 2.50
CA HIS A 83 0.31 2.84 1.18
C HIS A 83 -0.47 3.71 0.18
N LEU A 84 -1.05 4.84 0.59
CA LEU A 84 -1.76 5.74 -0.35
C LEU A 84 -0.79 6.74 -0.97
N GLN A 85 -0.61 6.67 -2.29
CA GLN A 85 0.10 7.68 -3.06
C GLN A 85 -0.78 8.92 -3.27
N PHE A 86 -0.14 10.09 -3.41
CA PHE A 86 -0.84 11.37 -3.61
C PHE A 86 -0.28 12.13 -4.80
N ARG A 87 -1.17 12.52 -5.72
CA ARG A 87 -0.89 13.39 -6.86
C ARG A 87 -1.67 14.69 -6.72
N TYR A 88 -1.05 15.81 -7.04
CA TYR A 88 -1.68 17.13 -6.92
C TYR A 88 -1.82 17.79 -8.29
N PHE A 89 -3.02 18.27 -8.59
CA PHE A 89 -3.34 19.07 -9.78
C PHE A 89 -3.87 20.43 -9.36
N ASN A 90 -3.47 21.49 -10.06
CA ASN A 90 -3.95 22.84 -9.79
C ASN A 90 -5.42 23.02 -10.23
N THR A 91 -5.82 22.39 -11.33
CA THR A 91 -7.17 22.49 -11.91
C THR A 91 -7.73 21.09 -12.24
N LEU A 92 -9.04 20.99 -12.45
CA LEU A 92 -9.71 19.71 -12.72
C LEU A 92 -9.38 19.19 -14.13
N GLU A 93 -9.27 20.10 -15.08
CA GLU A 93 -8.95 19.85 -16.49
C GLU A 93 -7.61 19.11 -16.59
N ALA A 94 -6.57 19.57 -15.87
CA ALA A 94 -5.26 18.92 -15.83
C ALA A 94 -5.31 17.49 -15.22
N ALA A 95 -6.24 17.23 -14.30
CA ALA A 95 -6.45 15.89 -13.75
C ALA A 95 -7.20 14.98 -14.74
N VAL A 96 -8.19 15.52 -15.44
CA VAL A 96 -8.95 14.82 -16.49
C VAL A 96 -8.06 14.47 -17.68
N GLU A 97 -7.23 15.39 -18.16
CA GLU A 97 -6.24 15.14 -19.21
C GLU A 97 -5.26 14.03 -18.80
N TRP A 98 -4.80 14.02 -17.55
CA TRP A 98 -3.90 12.98 -17.04
C TRP A 98 -4.55 11.60 -16.98
N LEU A 99 -5.85 11.53 -16.66
CA LEU A 99 -6.66 10.30 -16.66
C LEU A 99 -6.92 9.79 -18.08
N HIS A 100 -7.39 10.66 -18.98
CA HIS A 100 -7.66 10.32 -20.38
C HIS A 100 -6.40 9.86 -21.13
N ALA A 101 -5.24 10.47 -20.87
CA ALA A 101 -3.95 10.05 -21.41
C ALA A 101 -3.49 8.64 -20.94
N ARG A 102 -4.26 8.01 -20.04
CA ARG A 102 -4.03 6.65 -19.49
C ARG A 102 -5.20 5.70 -19.73
N ASP A 103 -6.18 6.11 -20.52
CA ASP A 103 -7.44 5.36 -20.75
C ASP A 103 -8.23 5.09 -19.45
N ILE A 104 -8.10 5.97 -18.45
CA ILE A 104 -8.83 5.87 -17.17
C ILE A 104 -10.12 6.68 -17.26
N THR A 105 -11.26 6.00 -17.17
CA THR A 105 -12.59 6.62 -17.11
C THR A 105 -12.80 7.32 -15.77
N LEU A 106 -13.12 8.62 -15.80
CA LEU A 106 -13.57 9.37 -14.63
C LEU A 106 -15.09 9.20 -14.43
N ILE A 107 -15.50 8.79 -13.22
CA ILE A 107 -16.90 8.70 -12.82
C ILE A 107 -17.14 9.74 -11.70
N GLY A 108 -18.03 10.70 -11.95
CA GLY A 108 -18.44 11.70 -10.95
C GLY A 108 -19.60 11.23 -10.08
N VAL A 109 -19.81 11.94 -8.96
CA VAL A 109 -20.93 11.79 -8.01
C VAL A 109 -21.60 13.13 -7.73
#